data_AF-A0A6L6XD71-F1
#
_entry.id   AF-A0A6L6XD71-F1
#
_cell.length_a   1.000
_cell.length_b   1.000
_cell.length_c   1.000
_cell.angle_alpha   90.00
_cell.angle_beta   90.00
_cell.angle_gamma   90.00
#
_symmetry.space_group_name_H-M   'P 1'
#
loop_
_entity.id
_entity.type
_entity.pdbx_description
1 polymer ?
#
loop_
_entity_poly.entity_id
_entity_poly.type
_entity_poly.pdbx_seq_one_letter_code
_entity_poly.pdbx_strand_id
1 'polypeptide(L)'
;MAGMGNFNIRGLTELQRELEKLQDPDAFVEACAKDLAARLLTLVIKRTPVGDYSKEIEVTAQQNSKNHKKGDVYKKRVNPSGRKGGVLRRGWISKTQEEAANKKSKPTAQEILQYANGVKISRTGETLKIEIENPVDYAGYVEYGHRTVNHKGWVKGHFMMKISEQELQNMAPQILEQKIKKYFGDIMK
;
A
#
# COMPACT_ATOMS: atom_id res chain seq x y z
N MET A 1 39.23 54.50 -18.31
CA MET A 1 37.97 54.40 -17.55
C MET A 1 37.25 53.14 -18.02
N ALA A 2 37.19 52.10 -17.18
CA ALA A 2 36.46 50.88 -17.53
C ALA A 2 34.97 51.20 -17.40
N GLY A 3 34.24 51.20 -18.52
CA GLY A 3 32.78 51.35 -18.52
C GLY A 3 32.16 50.16 -17.80
N MET A 4 31.35 50.44 -16.78
CA MET A 4 30.61 49.42 -16.06
C MET A 4 29.60 48.79 -17.03
N GLY A 5 29.75 47.49 -17.32
CA GLY A 5 28.86 46.78 -18.24
C GLY A 5 27.42 46.80 -17.74
N ASN A 6 26.46 47.02 -18.65
CA ASN A 6 25.04 46.92 -18.33
C ASN A 6 24.63 45.44 -18.25
N PHE A 7 23.98 45.02 -17.16
CA PHE A 7 23.53 43.65 -16.94
C PHE A 7 22.01 43.55 -16.98
N ASN A 8 21.48 42.63 -17.79
CA ASN A 8 20.05 42.39 -17.91
C ASN A 8 19.55 41.47 -16.78
N ILE A 9 18.77 42.03 -15.85
CA ILE A 9 18.22 41.30 -14.69
C ILE A 9 16.85 40.66 -14.93
N ARG A 10 16.24 40.80 -16.11
CA ARG A 10 14.85 40.36 -16.36
C ARG A 10 14.64 38.88 -16.06
N GLY A 11 15.56 38.01 -16.49
CA GLY A 11 15.49 36.57 -16.22
C GLY A 11 15.57 36.23 -14.72
N LEU A 12 16.34 37.00 -13.94
CA LEU A 12 16.40 36.80 -12.48
C LEU A 12 15.08 37.22 -11.81
N THR A 13 14.45 38.29 -12.28
CA THR A 13 13.15 38.74 -11.75
C THR A 13 12.00 37.79 -12.11
N GLU A 14 12.06 37.15 -13.29
CA GLU A 14 11.11 36.12 -13.68
C GLU A 14 11.25 34.86 -12.81
N LEU A 15 12.48 34.38 -12.63
CA LEU A 15 12.78 33.26 -11.73
C LEU A 15 12.33 33.53 -10.30
N GLN A 16 12.57 34.74 -9.77
CA GLN A 16 12.11 35.12 -8.44
C GLN A 16 10.58 34.98 -8.33
N ARG A 17 9.84 35.51 -9.31
CA ARG A 17 8.37 35.43 -9.33
C ARG A 17 7.87 33.98 -9.42
N GLU A 18 8.55 33.12 -10.16
CA GLU A 18 8.22 31.69 -10.22
C GLU A 18 8.50 31.00 -8.89
N LEU A 19 9.61 31.30 -8.22
CA LEU A 19 9.91 30.76 -6.89
C LEU A 19 8.91 31.24 -5.83
N GLU A 20 8.39 32.46 -5.93
CA GLU A 20 7.32 32.95 -5.05
C GLU A 20 5.99 32.19 -5.23
N LYS A 21 5.78 31.52 -6.38
CA LYS A 21 4.63 30.62 -6.59
C LYS A 21 4.77 29.28 -5.84
N LEU A 22 5.94 28.94 -5.27
CA LEU A 22 6.15 27.78 -4.38
C LEU A 22 5.42 28.01 -3.05
N GLN A 23 4.09 28.10 -3.09
CA GLN A 23 3.29 28.10 -1.88
C GLN A 23 3.22 26.68 -1.34
N ASP A 24 3.56 26.57 -0.06
CA ASP A 24 3.48 25.37 0.79
C ASP A 24 4.38 24.17 0.39
N PRO A 25 5.72 24.30 0.52
CA PRO A 25 6.64 23.17 0.42
C PRO A 25 6.29 22.04 1.40
N ASP A 26 5.72 22.37 2.55
CA ASP A 26 5.33 21.40 3.57
C ASP A 26 4.21 20.48 3.07
N ALA A 27 3.17 21.03 2.44
CA ALA A 27 2.12 20.23 1.81
C ALA A 27 2.66 19.31 0.72
N PHE A 28 3.65 19.75 -0.06
CA PHE A 28 4.31 18.90 -1.06
C PHE A 28 5.04 17.71 -0.41
N VAL A 29 5.83 17.97 0.64
CA VAL A 29 6.57 16.91 1.35
C VAL A 29 5.60 15.94 2.04
N GLU A 30 4.52 16.44 2.64
CA GLU A 30 3.47 15.61 3.23
C GLU A 30 2.76 14.73 2.18
N ALA A 31 2.45 15.28 1.01
CA ALA A 31 1.87 14.52 -0.10
C ALA A 31 2.84 13.45 -0.63
N CYS A 32 4.15 13.73 -0.65
CA CYS A 32 5.16 12.73 -0.97
C CYS A 32 5.20 11.61 0.06
N ALA A 33 5.18 11.93 1.35
CA ALA A 33 5.18 10.95 2.43
C ALA A 33 3.94 10.03 2.37
N LYS A 34 2.75 10.61 2.15
CA LYS A 34 1.50 9.84 1.99
C LYS A 34 1.52 8.90 0.78
N ASP A 35 2.10 9.32 -0.34
CA ASP A 35 2.25 8.46 -1.52
C ASP A 35 3.22 7.30 -1.26
N LEU A 36 4.35 7.55 -0.60
CA LEU A 36 5.28 6.49 -0.20
C LEU A 36 4.60 5.50 0.76
N ALA A 37 3.79 5.99 1.71
CA ALA A 37 2.98 5.16 2.60
C ALA A 37 1.97 4.29 1.83
N ALA A 38 1.25 4.86 0.85
CA ALA A 38 0.32 4.10 0.01
C ALA A 38 1.02 3.01 -0.82
N ARG A 39 2.22 3.31 -1.33
CA ARG A 39 3.05 2.34 -2.06
C ARG A 39 3.52 1.22 -1.15
N LEU A 40 3.99 1.54 0.06
CA LEU A 40 4.36 0.54 1.07
C LEU A 40 3.20 -0.41 1.34
N LEU A 41 2.02 0.14 1.66
CA LEU A 41 0.81 -0.66 1.90
C LEU A 41 0.46 -1.55 0.72
N THR A 42 0.57 -1.03 -0.50
CA THR A 42 0.30 -1.81 -1.72
C THR A 42 1.26 -3.01 -1.86
N LEU A 43 2.55 -2.79 -1.63
CA LEU A 43 3.58 -3.83 -1.67
C LEU A 43 3.35 -4.90 -0.60
N VAL A 44 3.10 -4.47 0.64
CA VAL A 44 2.89 -5.37 1.78
C VAL A 44 1.61 -6.18 1.61
N ILE A 45 0.50 -5.55 1.20
CA ILE A 45 -0.78 -6.23 0.94
C ILE A 45 -0.64 -7.27 -0.17
N LYS A 46 0.15 -6.99 -1.21
CA LYS A 46 0.43 -7.93 -2.30
C LYS A 46 1.21 -9.15 -1.82
N ARG A 47 2.16 -8.97 -0.88
CA ARG A 47 2.98 -10.05 -0.29
C ARG A 47 2.28 -10.83 0.81
N THR A 48 1.21 -10.27 1.38
CA THR A 48 0.54 -10.89 2.53
C THR A 48 -0.09 -12.22 2.13
N PRO A 49 0.31 -13.35 2.75
CA PRO A 49 -0.24 -14.65 2.43
C PRO A 49 -1.71 -14.70 2.83
N VAL A 50 -2.46 -15.54 2.13
CA VAL A 50 -3.90 -15.71 2.37
C VAL A 50 -4.27 -17.17 2.48
N GLY A 51 -5.21 -17.46 3.38
CA GLY A 51 -5.84 -18.77 3.44
C GLY A 51 -6.79 -18.99 2.26
N ASP A 52 -6.87 -20.23 1.80
CA ASP A 52 -7.92 -20.68 0.89
C ASP A 52 -9.15 -21.11 1.70
N TYR A 53 -10.28 -20.46 1.44
CA TYR A 53 -11.57 -20.74 2.10
C TYR A 53 -12.52 -21.52 1.20
N SER A 54 -12.07 -21.94 0.01
CA SER A 54 -12.87 -22.76 -0.89
C SER A 54 -13.02 -24.17 -0.33
N LYS A 55 -14.23 -24.72 -0.45
CA LYS A 55 -14.53 -26.11 -0.16
C LYS A 55 -15.14 -26.75 -1.41
N GLU A 56 -14.76 -28.00 -1.65
CA GLU A 56 -15.39 -28.82 -2.67
C GLU A 56 -16.67 -29.41 -2.07
N ILE A 57 -17.80 -29.11 -2.69
CA ILE A 57 -19.08 -29.74 -2.38
C ILE A 57 -19.53 -30.57 -3.57
N GLU A 58 -20.18 -31.69 -3.30
CA GLU A 58 -20.84 -32.49 -4.32
C GLU A 58 -22.22 -31.89 -4.59
N VAL A 59 -22.49 -31.60 -5.86
CA VAL A 59 -23.76 -31.02 -6.30
C VAL A 59 -24.36 -31.94 -7.35
N THR A 60 -25.64 -32.28 -7.17
CA THR A 60 -26.41 -33.04 -8.17
C THR A 60 -27.01 -32.10 -9.20
N ALA A 61 -26.75 -32.36 -10.48
CA ALA A 61 -27.32 -31.59 -11.58
C ALA A 61 -28.84 -31.80 -11.66
N GLN A 62 -29.62 -30.72 -11.52
CA GLN A 62 -31.08 -30.79 -11.58
C GLN A 62 -31.64 -30.71 -13.01
N GLN A 63 -30.81 -30.32 -13.99
CA GLN A 63 -31.18 -30.17 -15.40
C GLN A 63 -30.02 -30.61 -16.30
N ASN A 64 -30.34 -30.93 -17.55
CA ASN A 64 -29.33 -31.17 -18.57
C ASN A 64 -28.63 -29.85 -18.92
N SER A 65 -27.31 -29.89 -18.94
CA SER A 65 -26.44 -28.79 -19.33
C SER A 65 -25.42 -29.27 -20.36
N LYS A 66 -24.63 -28.35 -20.91
CA LYS A 66 -23.55 -28.68 -21.85
C LYS A 66 -22.56 -29.70 -21.31
N ASN A 67 -22.31 -29.70 -19.99
CA ASN A 67 -21.24 -30.49 -19.36
C ASN A 67 -21.74 -31.59 -18.41
N HIS A 68 -23.01 -31.53 -17.97
CA HIS A 68 -23.60 -32.47 -17.02
C HIS A 68 -25.05 -32.76 -17.37
N LYS A 69 -25.47 -34.03 -17.31
CA LYS A 69 -26.87 -34.47 -17.45
C LYS A 69 -27.58 -34.38 -16.10
N LYS A 70 -28.91 -34.29 -16.14
CA LYS A 70 -29.75 -34.32 -14.93
C LYS A 70 -29.52 -35.62 -14.17
N GLY A 71 -29.19 -35.52 -12.89
CA GLY A 71 -28.83 -36.63 -12.01
C GLY A 71 -27.33 -36.81 -11.81
N ASP A 72 -26.47 -36.20 -12.63
CA ASP A 72 -25.02 -36.31 -12.49
C ASP A 72 -24.55 -35.59 -11.21
N VAL A 73 -23.72 -36.27 -10.41
CA VAL A 73 -23.05 -35.69 -9.24
C VAL A 73 -21.69 -35.17 -9.68
N TYR A 74 -21.43 -33.88 -9.47
CA TYR A 74 -20.14 -33.26 -9.79
C TYR A 74 -19.62 -32.42 -8.62
N LYS A 75 -18.29 -32.32 -8.52
CA LYS A 75 -17.63 -31.49 -7.53
C LYS A 75 -17.64 -30.03 -7.97
N LYS A 76 -18.18 -29.16 -7.12
CA LYS A 76 -18.17 -27.72 -7.31
C LYS A 76 -17.37 -27.07 -6.19
N ARG A 77 -16.39 -26.25 -6.56
CA ARG A 77 -15.71 -25.37 -5.60
C ARG A 77 -16.63 -24.20 -5.26
N VAL A 78 -16.98 -24.09 -3.99
CA VAL A 78 -17.75 -22.97 -3.45
C VAL A 78 -16.97 -22.31 -2.33
N ASN A 79 -17.26 -21.03 -2.09
CA ASN A 79 -16.77 -20.32 -0.92
C ASN A 79 -17.99 -19.91 -0.08
N PRO A 80 -18.44 -20.75 0.87
CA PRO A 80 -19.64 -20.48 1.67
C PRO A 80 -19.53 -19.19 2.48
N SER A 81 -18.31 -18.83 2.90
CA SER A 81 -18.06 -17.62 3.69
C SER A 81 -18.10 -16.33 2.86
N GLY A 82 -17.97 -16.43 1.53
CA GLY A 82 -17.78 -15.29 0.63
C GLY A 82 -16.48 -14.49 0.87
N ARG A 83 -15.63 -14.88 1.83
CA ARG A 83 -14.41 -14.16 2.20
C ARG A 83 -13.32 -14.43 1.17
N LYS A 84 -12.78 -13.38 0.57
CA LYS A 84 -11.67 -13.44 -0.41
C LYS A 84 -10.39 -12.88 0.21
N GLY A 85 -9.59 -13.78 0.78
CA GLY A 85 -8.31 -13.47 1.42
C GLY A 85 -8.33 -13.59 2.94
N GLY A 86 -7.15 -13.46 3.56
CA GLY A 86 -6.98 -13.54 5.03
C GLY A 86 -7.33 -12.24 5.76
N VAL A 87 -7.65 -12.36 7.05
CA VAL A 87 -7.88 -11.21 7.96
C VAL A 87 -6.64 -10.31 8.00
N LEU A 88 -5.45 -10.91 8.09
CA LEU A 88 -4.16 -10.21 8.05
C LEU A 88 -4.03 -9.24 6.87
N ARG A 89 -4.41 -9.67 5.66
CA ARG A 89 -4.33 -8.83 4.45
C ARG A 89 -5.28 -7.63 4.51
N ARG A 90 -6.41 -7.78 5.20
CA ARG A 90 -7.41 -6.71 5.37
C ARG A 90 -7.04 -5.77 6.52
N GLY A 91 -6.29 -6.29 7.50
CA GLY A 91 -5.79 -5.55 8.66
C GLY A 91 -4.95 -4.33 8.30
N TRP A 92 -4.22 -4.36 7.17
CA TRP A 92 -3.35 -3.26 6.75
C TRP A 92 -4.05 -1.91 6.51
N ILE A 93 -5.37 -1.90 6.32
CA ILE A 93 -6.17 -0.67 6.17
C ILE A 93 -7.34 -0.63 7.17
N SER A 94 -7.18 -1.29 8.31
CA SER A 94 -8.19 -1.38 9.37
C SER A 94 -7.61 -0.91 10.68
N LYS A 95 -8.44 -0.30 11.52
CA LYS A 95 -8.03 0.18 12.85
C LYS A 95 -8.02 -0.94 13.89
N THR A 96 -8.89 -1.93 13.72
CA THR A 96 -9.02 -3.05 14.66
C THR A 96 -9.09 -4.39 13.94
N GLN A 97 -8.75 -5.46 14.67
CA GLN A 97 -8.87 -6.84 14.18
C GLN A 97 -10.32 -7.19 13.80
N GLU A 98 -11.31 -6.69 14.56
CA GLU A 98 -12.73 -6.91 14.28
C GLU A 98 -13.16 -6.29 12.95
N GLU A 99 -12.75 -5.06 12.69
CA GLU A 99 -13.01 -4.37 11.42
C GLU A 99 -12.40 -5.16 10.24
N ALA A 100 -11.16 -5.63 10.40
CA ALA A 100 -10.49 -6.46 9.42
C ALA A 100 -11.21 -7.80 9.19
N ALA A 101 -11.75 -8.41 10.24
CA ALA A 101 -12.48 -9.67 10.17
C ALA A 101 -13.82 -9.55 9.44
N ASN A 102 -14.50 -8.42 9.60
CA ASN A 102 -15.81 -8.13 9.01
C ASN A 102 -15.75 -7.81 7.51
N LYS A 103 -14.61 -7.30 7.01
CA LYS A 103 -14.39 -7.09 5.58
C LYS A 103 -14.37 -8.43 4.82
N LYS A 104 -15.02 -8.48 3.65
CA LYS A 104 -15.09 -9.69 2.81
C LYS A 104 -14.07 -9.72 1.68
N SER A 105 -13.61 -8.55 1.24
CA SER A 105 -12.77 -8.40 0.04
C SER A 105 -11.35 -7.93 0.37
N LYS A 106 -10.45 -8.09 -0.60
CA LYS A 106 -9.11 -7.51 -0.56
C LYS A 106 -9.23 -5.97 -0.62
N PRO A 107 -8.34 -5.22 0.05
CA PRO A 107 -8.22 -3.77 -0.14
C PRO A 107 -8.00 -3.39 -1.61
N THR A 108 -8.78 -2.44 -2.09
CA THR A 108 -8.62 -1.83 -3.42
C THR A 108 -7.56 -0.73 -3.38
N ALA A 109 -7.03 -0.36 -4.56
CA ALA A 109 -6.03 0.71 -4.65
C ALA A 109 -6.58 2.06 -4.13
N GLN A 110 -7.87 2.32 -4.35
CA GLN A 110 -8.53 3.54 -3.86
C GLN A 110 -8.64 3.56 -2.34
N GLU A 111 -9.04 2.44 -1.71
CA GLU A 111 -9.09 2.33 -0.24
C GLU A 111 -7.70 2.49 0.40
N ILE A 112 -6.65 1.95 -0.23
CA ILE A 112 -5.27 2.11 0.25
C ILE A 112 -4.85 3.58 0.20
N LEU A 113 -5.15 4.28 -0.91
CA LEU A 113 -4.86 5.70 -1.05
C LEU A 113 -5.65 6.55 -0.04
N GLN A 114 -6.94 6.26 0.15
CA GLN A 114 -7.78 6.95 1.14
C GLN A 114 -7.25 6.75 2.56
N TYR A 115 -6.87 5.51 2.91
CA TYR A 115 -6.27 5.21 4.20
C TYR A 115 -4.97 6.01 4.39
N ALA A 116 -4.02 5.91 3.44
CA ALA A 116 -2.74 6.61 3.51
C ALA A 116 -2.90 8.14 3.61
N ASN A 117 -3.86 8.72 2.90
CA ASN A 117 -4.13 10.15 2.96
C ASN A 117 -4.74 10.60 4.30
N GLY A 118 -5.45 9.71 4.98
CA GLY A 118 -6.04 9.93 6.29
C GLY A 118 -5.11 9.65 7.48
N VAL A 119 -3.91 9.08 7.24
CA VAL A 119 -2.94 8.85 8.33
C VAL A 119 -2.40 10.18 8.84
N LYS A 120 -2.34 10.31 10.16
CA LYS A 120 -1.75 11.47 10.83
C LYS A 120 -0.24 11.47 10.63
N ILE A 121 0.30 12.56 10.11
CA ILE A 121 1.74 12.77 10.02
C ILE A 121 2.19 13.43 11.32
N SER A 122 3.26 12.91 11.91
CA SER A 122 3.97 13.56 13.01
C SER A 122 5.28 14.16 12.49
N ARG A 123 5.59 15.39 12.87
CA ARG A 123 6.83 16.07 12.51
C ARG A 123 7.72 16.12 13.74
N THR A 124 8.95 15.64 13.60
CA THR A 124 9.96 15.66 14.67
C THR A 124 11.24 16.23 14.07
N GLY A 125 11.51 17.51 14.34
CA GLY A 125 12.56 18.26 13.67
C GLY A 125 12.34 18.27 12.16
N GLU A 126 13.33 17.76 11.41
CA GLU A 126 13.31 17.66 9.94
C GLU A 126 12.70 16.34 9.43
N THR A 127 12.27 15.45 10.33
CA THR A 127 11.73 14.14 9.95
C THR A 127 10.21 14.12 10.00
N LEU A 128 9.60 13.64 8.91
CA LEU A 128 8.18 13.24 8.91
C LEU A 128 8.07 11.76 9.28
N LYS A 129 7.19 11.46 10.24
CA LYS A 129 6.92 10.12 10.72
C LYS A 129 5.45 9.76 10.49
N ILE A 130 5.25 8.66 9.78
CA ILE A 130 3.97 8.01 9.55
C ILE A 130 4.04 6.64 10.23
N GLU A 131 3.10 6.36 11.12
CA GLU A 131 2.99 5.06 11.78
C GLU A 131 1.93 4.21 11.06
N ILE A 132 2.34 3.04 10.61
CA ILE A 132 1.46 2.03 10.01
C ILE A 132 1.63 0.76 10.81
N GLU A 133 0.52 0.26 11.36
CA GLU A 133 0.47 -1.00 12.07
C GLU A 133 -0.63 -1.90 11.50
N ASN A 134 -0.47 -3.21 11.69
CA ASN A 134 -1.51 -4.17 11.42
C ASN A 134 -2.11 -4.61 12.76
N PRO A 135 -3.40 -4.38 13.04
CA PRO A 135 -4.01 -4.64 14.34
C PRO A 135 -4.25 -6.14 14.60
N VAL A 136 -3.76 -7.03 13.72
CA VAL A 136 -3.99 -8.47 13.81
C VAL A 136 -2.92 -9.11 14.70
N ASP A 137 -3.35 -9.79 15.77
CA ASP A 137 -2.47 -10.27 16.85
C ASP A 137 -1.36 -11.20 16.34
N TYR A 138 -1.67 -12.01 15.33
CA TYR A 138 -0.73 -12.98 14.78
C TYR A 138 0.14 -12.43 13.64
N ALA A 139 0.05 -11.13 13.31
CA ALA A 139 0.81 -10.52 12.23
C ALA A 139 2.32 -10.73 12.40
N GLY A 140 2.84 -10.57 13.62
CA GLY A 140 4.26 -10.79 13.93
C GLY A 140 4.72 -12.22 13.67
N TYR A 141 3.88 -13.22 13.99
CA TYR A 141 4.20 -14.63 13.73
C TYR A 141 4.25 -14.97 12.23
N VAL A 142 3.47 -14.26 11.41
CA VAL A 142 3.49 -14.43 9.94
C VAL A 142 4.68 -13.69 9.34
N GLU A 143 5.04 -12.53 9.88
CA GLU A 143 6.19 -11.72 9.45
C GLU A 143 7.52 -12.45 9.72
N TYR A 144 7.78 -12.81 10.99
CA TYR A 144 9.07 -13.33 11.43
C TYR A 144 9.13 -14.85 11.52
N GLY A 145 7.98 -15.52 11.48
CA GLY A 145 7.88 -16.95 11.76
C GLY A 145 7.68 -17.24 13.24
N HIS A 146 7.43 -18.50 13.55
CA HIS A 146 7.20 -18.94 14.93
C HIS A 146 7.57 -20.41 15.10
N ARG A 147 7.84 -20.81 16.35
CA ARG A 147 8.03 -22.22 16.70
C ARG A 147 6.67 -22.93 16.68
N THR A 148 6.65 -24.16 16.21
CA THR A 148 5.43 -24.99 16.24
C THR A 148 4.99 -25.25 17.67
N VAL A 149 3.68 -25.46 17.88
CA VAL A 149 3.08 -25.66 19.21
C VAL A 149 3.70 -26.85 19.96
N ASN A 150 4.07 -27.91 19.23
CA ASN A 150 4.75 -29.08 19.81
C ASN A 150 6.25 -28.85 20.10
N HIS A 151 6.75 -27.64 19.89
CA HIS A 151 8.14 -27.23 20.07
C HIS A 151 9.18 -27.97 19.22
N LYS A 152 8.75 -28.78 18.24
CA LYS A 152 9.65 -29.64 17.43
C LYS A 152 10.05 -29.04 16.08
N GLY A 153 9.47 -27.92 15.67
CA GLY A 153 9.72 -27.32 14.36
C GLY A 153 9.63 -25.79 14.36
N TRP A 154 10.02 -25.20 13.24
CA TRP A 154 9.95 -23.76 12.99
C TRP A 154 9.14 -23.51 11.72
N VAL A 155 8.15 -22.63 11.83
CA VAL A 155 7.39 -22.10 10.68
C VAL A 155 8.11 -20.85 10.20
N LYS A 156 8.58 -20.88 8.95
CA LYS A 156 9.31 -19.76 8.33
C LYS A 156 8.40 -18.53 8.18
N GLY A 157 8.93 -17.37 8.54
CA GLY A 157 8.28 -16.07 8.30
C GLY A 157 8.26 -15.67 6.82
N HIS A 158 7.31 -14.79 6.48
CA HIS A 158 7.13 -14.27 5.12
C HIS A 158 7.86 -12.95 4.87
N PHE A 159 8.26 -12.23 5.93
CA PHE A 159 8.95 -10.94 5.85
C PHE A 159 8.27 -9.93 4.91
N MET A 160 6.93 -9.87 4.98
CA MET A 160 6.10 -9.06 4.08
C MET A 160 6.43 -7.58 4.21
N MET A 161 6.57 -7.09 5.45
CA MET A 161 6.90 -5.70 5.73
C MET A 161 8.37 -5.43 5.40
N LYS A 162 9.28 -6.25 5.93
CA LYS A 162 10.73 -6.06 5.74
C LYS A 162 11.14 -6.01 4.27
N ILE A 163 10.62 -6.93 3.45
CA ILE A 163 10.93 -6.96 2.01
C ILE A 163 10.31 -5.76 1.29
N SER A 164 9.08 -5.36 1.67
CA SER A 164 8.41 -4.22 1.03
C SER A 164 9.04 -2.89 1.41
N GLU A 165 9.54 -2.74 2.64
CA GLU A 165 10.31 -1.60 3.09
C GLU A 165 11.59 -1.46 2.27
N GLN A 166 12.37 -2.53 2.15
CA GLN A 166 13.62 -2.52 1.38
C GLN A 166 13.37 -2.18 -0.09
N GLU A 167 12.33 -2.76 -0.69
CA GLU A 167 11.95 -2.44 -2.07
C GLU A 167 11.53 -0.98 -2.22
N LEU A 168 10.73 -0.44 -1.28
CA LEU A 168 10.33 0.96 -1.29
C LEU A 168 11.54 1.88 -1.14
N GLN A 169 12.46 1.59 -0.22
CA GLN A 169 13.69 2.37 -0.02
C GLN A 169 14.51 2.44 -1.31
N ASN A 170 14.61 1.33 -2.06
CA ASN A 170 15.32 1.32 -3.34
C ASN A 170 14.61 2.16 -4.42
N MET A 171 13.27 2.20 -4.42
CA MET A 171 12.49 2.96 -5.41
C MET A 171 12.26 4.43 -5.02
N ALA A 172 12.33 4.75 -3.74
CA ALA A 172 11.97 6.06 -3.20
C ALA A 172 12.74 7.23 -3.85
N PRO A 173 14.07 7.16 -4.06
CA PRO A 173 14.81 8.25 -4.70
C PRO A 173 14.26 8.60 -6.09
N GLN A 174 13.99 7.59 -6.92
CA GLN A 174 13.48 7.80 -8.28
C GLN A 174 12.05 8.37 -8.27
N ILE A 175 11.21 7.89 -7.35
CA ILE A 175 9.82 8.38 -7.22
C ILE A 175 9.83 9.84 -6.77
N LEU A 176 10.64 10.18 -5.76
CA LEU A 176 10.74 11.55 -5.26
C LEU A 176 11.34 12.48 -6.30
N GLU A 177 12.39 12.06 -7.02
CA GLU A 177 12.98 12.84 -8.10
C GLU A 177 11.94 13.18 -9.19
N GLN A 178 11.16 12.20 -9.64
CA GLN A 178 10.10 12.43 -10.62
C GLN A 178 9.03 13.41 -10.10
N LYS A 179 8.67 13.30 -8.82
CA LYS A 179 7.71 14.22 -8.19
C LYS A 179 8.27 15.63 -8.07
N ILE A 180 9.52 15.78 -7.67
CA ILE A 180 10.21 17.06 -7.57
C ILE A 180 10.28 17.72 -8.95
N LYS A 181 10.71 16.98 -9.99
CA LYS A 181 10.75 17.49 -11.36
C LYS A 181 9.39 17.96 -11.84
N LYS A 182 8.33 17.20 -11.54
CA LYS A 182 6.96 17.60 -11.87
C LYS A 182 6.52 18.85 -11.12
N TYR A 183 6.77 18.91 -9.81
CA TYR A 183 6.42 20.05 -8.97
C TYR A 183 7.08 21.34 -9.46
N PHE A 184 8.38 21.30 -9.71
CA PHE A 184 9.11 22.44 -10.28
C PHE A 184 8.69 22.77 -11.72
N GLY A 185 8.49 21.75 -12.56
CA GLY A 185 8.07 21.94 -13.96
C GLY A 185 6.65 22.47 -14.13
N ASP A 186 5.76 22.26 -13.16
CA ASP A 186 4.43 22.88 -13.15
C ASP A 186 4.46 24.35 -12.69
N ILE A 187 5.51 24.76 -11.97
CA ILE A 187 5.70 26.11 -11.44
C ILE A 187 6.44 27.02 -12.42
N MET A 188 7.45 26.47 -13.11
CA MET A 188 8.27 27.16 -14.13
C MET A 188 7.59 27.18 -15.52
N LYS A 189 6.27 27.37 -15.54
CA LYS A 189 5.46 27.62 -16.75
C LYS A 189 4.93 29.05 -16.72
#